data_AF-A0A2E2PKW7-F1
#
_entry.id   AF-A0A2E2PKW7-F1
#
_cell.length_a   1.000
_cell.length_b   1.000
_cell.length_c   1.000
_cell.angle_alpha   90.00
_cell.angle_beta   90.00
_cell.angle_gamma   90.00
#
_symmetry.space_group_name_H-M   'P 1'
#
loop_
_entity.id
_entity.type
_entity.pdbx_description
1 polymer ?
#
loop_
_entity_poly.entity_id
_entity_poly.type
_entity_poly.pdbx_seq_one_letter_code
_entity_poly.pdbx_strand_id
1 'polypeptide(L)'
;MKKIFIFIFFFINVQAKEFCLIEDIDNIKENQPNCSSGQMTFGYLKFVSDDYNFQYIFNNKYNINILEKYNSKISSYLNSYCDNNGEVKKKVITNFDKKKKNYNNVLIITCNFKVNLNYD
;
A
#
# COMPACT_ATOMS: atom_id res chain seq x y z
N MET A 1 -27.03 -25.49 -43.67
CA MET A 1 -26.93 -24.30 -42.79
C MET A 1 -25.76 -24.49 -41.82
N LYS A 2 -24.58 -23.95 -42.12
CA LYS A 2 -23.45 -23.98 -41.18
C LYS A 2 -23.38 -22.60 -40.52
N LYS A 3 -23.85 -22.52 -39.26
CA LYS A 3 -23.67 -21.32 -38.43
C LYS A 3 -22.20 -21.26 -38.03
N ILE A 4 -21.44 -20.41 -38.70
CA ILE A 4 -20.07 -20.09 -38.31
C ILE A 4 -20.18 -19.18 -37.09
N PHE A 5 -19.93 -19.74 -35.90
CA PHE A 5 -19.74 -18.95 -34.69
C PHE A 5 -18.33 -18.35 -34.73
N ILE A 6 -18.22 -17.07 -35.07
CA ILE A 6 -16.97 -16.33 -34.92
C ILE A 6 -16.84 -15.97 -33.44
N PHE A 7 -16.01 -16.72 -32.71
CA PHE A 7 -15.51 -16.31 -31.40
C PHE A 7 -14.45 -15.24 -31.61
N ILE A 8 -14.85 -13.97 -31.53
CA ILE A 8 -13.88 -12.87 -31.41
C ILE A 8 -13.32 -12.96 -29.98
N PHE A 9 -12.18 -13.65 -29.85
CA PHE A 9 -11.35 -13.52 -28.65
C PHE A 9 -10.86 -12.08 -28.60
N PHE A 10 -11.55 -11.25 -27.82
CA PHE A 10 -11.00 -10.00 -27.32
C PHE A 10 -9.77 -10.39 -26.49
N PHE A 11 -8.58 -10.22 -27.06
CA PHE A 11 -7.34 -10.19 -26.30
C PHE A 11 -7.37 -8.92 -25.44
N ILE A 12 -8.13 -8.97 -24.34
CA ILE A 12 -8.03 -7.98 -23.28
C ILE A 12 -6.59 -8.13 -22.79
N ASN A 13 -5.75 -7.15 -23.10
CA ASN A 13 -4.40 -7.06 -22.55
C ASN A 13 -4.54 -6.93 -21.02
N VAL A 14 -4.57 -8.06 -20.32
CA VAL A 14 -4.49 -8.11 -18.87
C VAL A 14 -3.03 -7.84 -18.51
N GLN A 15 -2.60 -6.60 -18.68
CA GLN A 15 -1.33 -6.16 -18.13
C GLN A 15 -1.56 -5.91 -16.64
N ALA A 16 -0.89 -6.71 -15.81
CA ALA A 16 -0.76 -6.40 -14.39
C ALA A 16 -0.08 -5.04 -14.29
N LYS A 17 -0.75 -4.04 -13.70
CA LYS A 17 -0.13 -2.75 -13.45
C LYS A 17 1.08 -2.95 -12.55
N GLU A 18 2.27 -2.56 -13.03
CA GLU A 18 3.46 -2.52 -12.20
C GLU A 18 3.23 -1.57 -11.03
N PHE A 19 3.41 -2.07 -9.81
CA PHE A 19 3.33 -1.25 -8.60
C PHE A 19 4.67 -0.57 -8.36
N CYS A 20 4.63 0.69 -7.92
CA CYS A 20 5.81 1.37 -7.44
C CYS A 20 6.08 0.94 -6.00
N LEU A 21 7.13 0.17 -5.79
CA LEU A 21 7.53 -0.22 -4.44
C LEU A 21 8.21 0.97 -3.76
N ILE A 22 7.61 1.48 -2.70
CA ILE A 22 8.24 2.42 -1.78
C ILE A 22 8.69 1.57 -0.60
N GLU A 23 9.97 1.21 -0.59
CA GLU A 23 10.54 0.32 0.42
C GLU A 23 10.30 0.82 1.85
N ASP A 24 10.28 -0.14 2.77
CA ASP A 24 10.15 -0.03 4.23
C ASP A 24 9.82 1.38 4.78
N ILE A 25 8.59 1.56 5.26
CA ILE A 25 8.10 2.79 5.90
C ILE A 25 9.00 3.21 7.09
N ASP A 26 9.71 2.27 7.72
CA ASP A 26 10.68 2.58 8.78
C ASP A 26 12.00 3.17 8.27
N ASN A 27 12.36 2.94 7.01
CA ASN A 27 13.68 3.22 6.43
C ASN A 27 13.58 3.96 5.09
N ILE A 28 12.67 4.92 5.00
CA ILE A 28 12.52 5.77 3.81
C ILE A 28 13.79 6.64 3.68
N LYS A 29 14.73 6.23 2.81
CA LYS A 29 15.87 7.07 2.44
C LYS A 29 15.35 8.25 1.61
N GLU A 30 16.03 9.39 1.70
CA GLU A 30 15.67 10.65 1.01
C GLU A 30 15.59 10.55 -0.52
N ASN A 31 15.99 9.43 -1.12
CA ASN A 31 15.88 9.20 -2.55
C ASN A 31 14.45 8.79 -2.90
N GLN A 32 13.71 9.75 -3.48
CA GLN A 32 12.35 9.54 -3.95
C GLN A 32 12.28 8.33 -4.89
N PRO A 33 11.29 7.43 -4.72
CA PRO A 33 11.05 6.38 -5.69
C PRO A 33 10.64 7.01 -7.02
N ASN A 34 11.14 6.49 -8.15
CA ASN A 34 10.74 6.88 -9.51
C ASN A 34 9.33 6.37 -9.83
N CYS A 35 8.34 6.76 -9.01
CA CYS A 35 6.94 6.44 -9.23
C CYS A 35 6.35 7.40 -10.26
N SER A 36 5.60 6.85 -11.21
CA SER A 36 4.76 7.68 -12.08
C SER A 36 3.57 8.20 -11.30
N SER A 37 3.13 9.42 -11.65
CA SER A 37 1.91 10.00 -11.11
C SER A 37 0.71 9.05 -11.25
N GLY A 38 -0.05 8.86 -10.17
CA GLY A 38 -1.22 7.97 -10.17
C GLY A 38 -0.90 6.47 -10.23
N GLN A 39 0.39 6.09 -10.28
CA GLN A 39 0.79 4.70 -10.14
C GLN A 39 0.48 4.20 -8.72
N MET A 40 0.08 2.95 -8.60
CA MET A 40 -0.15 2.35 -7.28
C MET A 40 1.18 2.21 -6.55
N THR A 41 1.26 2.74 -5.34
CA THR A 41 2.41 2.59 -4.45
C THR A 41 2.18 1.48 -3.46
N PHE A 42 3.27 0.87 -3.03
CA PHE A 42 3.27 -0.15 -1.99
C PHE A 42 4.30 0.21 -0.93
N GLY A 43 3.82 0.52 0.28
CA GLY A 43 4.64 0.70 1.47
C GLY A 43 4.39 -0.42 2.47
N TYR A 44 5.44 -0.89 3.15
CA TYR A 44 5.30 -1.88 4.21
C TYR A 44 6.06 -1.51 5.47
N LEU A 45 5.63 -2.05 6.61
CA LEU A 45 6.28 -1.91 7.91
C LEU A 45 6.26 -3.28 8.61
N LYS A 46 7.44 -3.75 9.04
CA LYS A 46 7.59 -5.04 9.73
C LYS A 46 7.81 -4.80 11.21
N PHE A 47 7.06 -5.50 12.06
CA PHE A 47 7.19 -5.34 13.50
C PHE A 47 6.78 -6.59 14.26
N VAL A 48 7.26 -6.68 15.50
CA VAL A 48 6.94 -7.75 16.44
C VAL A 48 5.99 -7.21 17.52
N SER A 49 5.03 -8.03 17.94
CA SER A 49 4.13 -7.73 19.07
C SER A 49 3.89 -8.95 19.93
N ASP A 50 3.56 -8.73 21.21
CA ASP A 50 3.19 -9.80 22.13
C ASP A 50 1.70 -10.18 22.02
N ASP A 51 0.87 -9.28 21.48
CA ASP A 51 -0.56 -9.48 21.23
C ASP A 51 -0.90 -9.21 19.74
N TYR A 52 -1.98 -9.80 19.25
CA TYR A 52 -2.59 -9.57 17.94
C TYR A 52 -3.65 -8.45 17.95
N ASN A 53 -4.13 -8.04 19.13
CA ASN A 53 -5.10 -6.96 19.26
C ASN A 53 -4.41 -5.59 19.16
N PHE A 54 -4.37 -5.04 17.96
CA PHE A 54 -3.80 -3.72 17.73
C PHE A 54 -4.80 -2.59 18.00
N GLN A 55 -4.32 -1.51 18.60
CA GLN A 55 -5.06 -0.25 18.68
C GLN A 55 -4.93 0.52 17.36
N TYR A 56 -6.06 1.05 16.91
CA TYR A 56 -6.16 1.83 15.68
C TYR A 56 -6.75 3.20 15.98
N ILE A 57 -6.25 4.21 15.27
CA ILE A 57 -6.82 5.55 15.24
C ILE A 57 -7.28 5.87 13.83
N PHE A 58 -8.33 6.67 13.71
CA PHE A 58 -8.86 7.07 12.41
C PHE A 58 -8.12 8.31 11.89
N ASN A 59 -7.58 8.22 10.68
CA ASN A 59 -6.99 9.33 9.96
C ASN A 59 -8.04 9.94 9.03
N ASN A 60 -8.59 11.10 9.42
CA ASN A 60 -9.64 11.80 8.66
C ASN A 60 -9.20 12.19 7.24
N LYS A 61 -7.93 12.59 7.06
CA LYS A 61 -7.42 13.10 5.79
C LYS A 61 -7.43 12.04 4.69
N TYR A 62 -7.13 10.79 5.05
CA TYR A 62 -7.06 9.66 4.12
C TYR A 62 -8.19 8.64 4.33
N ASN A 63 -9.16 8.96 5.19
CA ASN A 63 -10.31 8.10 5.53
C ASN A 63 -9.92 6.65 5.86
N ILE A 64 -8.93 6.47 6.76
CA ILE A 64 -8.35 5.15 7.05
C ILE A 64 -7.98 4.97 8.53
N ASN A 65 -8.23 3.78 9.07
CA ASN A 65 -7.77 3.38 10.40
C ASN A 65 -6.31 2.93 10.35
N ILE A 66 -5.41 3.61 11.07
CA ILE A 66 -3.97 3.33 11.10
C ILE A 66 -3.53 2.85 12.50
N LEU A 67 -2.46 2.06 12.57
CA LEU A 67 -1.95 1.56 13.84
C LEU A 67 -1.44 2.72 14.69
N GLU A 68 -1.99 2.87 15.90
CA GLU A 68 -1.69 4.01 16.78
C GLU A 68 -0.19 4.14 17.06
N LYS A 69 0.45 3.02 17.41
CA LYS A 69 1.90 2.93 17.66
C LYS A 69 2.76 3.46 16.50
N TYR A 70 2.26 3.39 15.26
CA TYR A 70 2.98 3.78 14.05
C TYR A 70 2.38 5.02 13.37
N ASN A 71 1.50 5.75 14.06
CA ASN A 71 0.76 6.87 13.49
C ASN A 71 1.67 7.88 12.79
N SER A 72 2.73 8.34 13.45
CA SER A 72 3.65 9.34 12.90
C SER A 72 4.28 8.87 11.58
N LYS A 73 4.78 7.63 11.54
CA LYS A 73 5.45 7.06 10.35
C LYS A 73 4.47 6.82 9.21
N ILE A 74 3.32 6.24 9.51
CA ILE A 74 2.26 6.01 8.53
C ILE A 74 1.78 7.34 7.96
N SER A 75 1.51 8.33 8.80
CA SER A 75 1.07 9.65 8.36
C SER A 75 2.13 10.35 7.51
N SER A 76 3.41 10.24 7.87
CA SER A 76 4.51 10.76 7.06
C SER A 76 4.56 10.12 5.66
N TYR A 77 4.47 8.79 5.59
CA TYR A 77 4.41 8.05 4.33
C TYR A 77 3.22 8.51 3.47
N LEU A 78 2.02 8.58 4.06
CA LEU A 78 0.82 9.02 3.34
C LEU A 78 0.97 10.45 2.81
N ASN A 79 1.46 11.37 3.64
CA ASN A 79 1.67 12.77 3.25
C ASN A 79 2.71 12.95 2.14
N SER A 80 3.74 12.11 2.15
CA SER A 80 4.85 12.20 1.20
C SER A 80 4.48 11.61 -0.16
N TYR A 81 3.72 10.52 -0.18
CA TYR A 81 3.59 9.70 -1.38
C TYR A 81 2.16 9.48 -1.85
N CYS A 82 1.14 9.66 -1.01
CA CYS A 82 -0.23 9.36 -1.39
C CYS A 82 -0.98 10.61 -1.86
N ASP A 83 -1.72 10.46 -2.94
CA ASP A 83 -2.76 11.41 -3.31
C ASP A 83 -3.86 11.45 -2.23
N ASN A 84 -4.18 12.65 -1.73
CA ASN A 84 -5.20 12.85 -0.70
C ASN A 84 -6.61 12.53 -1.23
N ASN A 85 -6.82 12.64 -2.54
CA ASN A 85 -8.10 12.33 -3.18
C ASN A 85 -8.18 10.85 -3.60
N GLY A 86 -7.09 10.10 -3.47
CA GLY A 86 -7.00 8.69 -3.83
C GLY A 86 -7.46 7.75 -2.71
N GLU A 87 -7.86 6.54 -3.09
CA GLU A 87 -8.16 5.49 -2.14
C GLU A 87 -6.87 4.97 -1.48
N VAL A 88 -6.83 4.97 -0.15
CA VAL A 88 -5.77 4.32 0.62
C VAL A 88 -6.29 3.00 1.18
N LYS A 89 -5.56 1.92 0.91
CA LYS A 89 -5.86 0.59 1.47
C LYS A 89 -4.78 0.19 2.46
N LYS A 90 -5.21 -0.52 3.51
CA LYS A 90 -4.33 -1.08 4.53
C LYS A 90 -4.64 -2.55 4.72
N LYS A 91 -3.59 -3.36 4.86
CA LYS A 91 -3.68 -4.76 5.30
C LYS A 91 -2.63 -5.03 6.37
N VAL A 92 -2.97 -5.80 7.39
CA VAL A 92 -2.00 -6.33 8.36
C VAL A 92 -1.99 -7.85 8.21
N ILE A 93 -0.79 -8.41 8.07
CA ILE A 93 -0.56 -9.86 8.05
C ILE A 93 0.15 -10.21 9.35
N THR A 94 -0.45 -11.07 10.15
CA THR A 94 0.05 -11.46 11.48
C THR A 94 0.37 -12.94 11.50
N ASN A 95 1.60 -13.28 11.86
CA ASN A 95 2.07 -14.67 11.95
C ASN A 95 2.61 -14.94 13.35
N PHE A 96 2.07 -15.95 14.03
CA PHE A 96 2.55 -16.35 15.36
C PHE A 96 3.84 -17.17 15.27
N ASP A 97 4.89 -16.72 15.95
CA ASP A 97 6.14 -17.46 16.13
C ASP A 97 6.06 -18.31 17.41
N LYS A 98 5.88 -19.63 17.23
CA LYS A 98 5.78 -20.58 18.34
C LYS A 98 7.05 -20.64 19.20
N LYS A 99 8.24 -20.39 18.63
CA LYS A 99 9.51 -20.47 19.37
C LYS A 99 9.68 -19.27 20.30
N LYS A 100 9.36 -18.08 19.79
CA LYS A 100 9.50 -16.82 20.53
C LYS A 100 8.26 -16.44 21.32
N LYS A 101 7.13 -17.13 21.10
CA LYS A 101 5.81 -16.84 21.68
C LYS A 101 5.34 -15.40 21.43
N ASN A 102 5.59 -14.89 20.23
CA ASN A 102 5.20 -13.55 19.81
C ASN A 102 4.63 -13.56 18.38
N TYR A 103 4.19 -12.40 17.91
CA TYR A 103 3.60 -12.22 16.59
C TYR A 103 4.54 -11.40 15.70
N ASN A 104 4.88 -11.94 14.54
CA ASN A 104 5.55 -11.23 13.46
C ASN A 104 4.49 -10.62 12.55
N ASN A 105 4.50 -9.31 12.41
CA ASN A 105 3.50 -8.56 11.69
C ASN A 105 4.10 -7.84 10.49
N VAL A 106 3.32 -7.79 9.42
CA VAL A 106 3.60 -6.95 8.25
C VAL A 106 2.37 -6.07 8.02
N LEU A 107 2.52 -4.78 8.28
CA LEU A 107 1.57 -3.76 7.83
C LEU A 107 1.91 -3.42 6.39
N ILE A 108 0.90 -3.39 5.53
CA ILE A 108 0.96 -3.00 4.13
C ILE A 108 0.01 -1.84 3.93
N ILE A 109 0.48 -0.78 3.28
CA ILE A 109 -0.31 0.38 2.89
C ILE A 109 -0.11 0.61 1.40
N THR A 110 -1.21 0.75 0.67
CA THR A 110 -1.19 1.04 -0.77
C THR A 110 -2.06 2.26 -1.05
N CYS A 111 -1.60 3.12 -1.96
CA CYS A 111 -2.35 4.28 -2.41
C CYS A 111 -1.93 4.64 -3.84
N ASN A 112 -2.57 5.63 -4.45
CA ASN A 112 -2.07 6.20 -5.70
C ASN A 112 -0.97 7.22 -5.39
N PHE A 113 0.13 7.18 -6.15
CA PHE A 113 1.23 8.13 -6.00
C PHE A 113 0.74 9.55 -6.30
N LYS A 114 1.08 10.48 -5.42
CA LYS A 114 0.74 11.89 -5.57
C LYS A 114 1.35 12.44 -6.87
N VAL A 115 0.55 13.21 -7.61
CA VAL A 115 1.03 13.95 -8.78
C VAL A 115 2.06 14.98 -8.30
N ASN A 116 3.33 14.88 -8.70
CA ASN A 116 4.26 15.99 -8.60
C ASN A 116 3.82 17.05 -9.62
N LEU A 117 2.97 17.99 -9.19
CA LEU A 117 2.73 19.22 -9.93
C LEU A 117 3.91 20.17 -9.74
N ASN A 118 5.11 19.74 -10.13
CA ASN A 118 6.16 20.69 -10.48
C ASN A 118 5.90 21.02 -11.95
N TYR A 119 5.14 22.09 -12.18
CA TYR A 119 5.17 22.78 -13.46
C TYR A 119 6.56 23.42 -13.55
N ASP A 120 7.40 22.90 -14.44
CA ASP A 120 8.55 23.63 -14.97
C ASP A 120 8.08 24.87 -15.75
#